data_AF-A0A9X3E312-F1
#
_entry.id   AF-A0A9X3E312-F1
#
_cell.length_a   1.000
_cell.length_b   1.000
_cell.length_c   1.000
_cell.angle_alpha   90.00
_cell.angle_beta   90.00
_cell.angle_gamma   90.00
#
_symmetry.space_group_name_H-M   'P 1'
#
loop_
_entity.id
_entity.type
_entity.pdbx_description
1 polymer ?
#
loop_
_entity_poly.entity_id
_entity_poly.type
_entity_poly.pdbx_seq_one_letter_code
_entity_poly.pdbx_strand_id
1 'polypeptide(L)'
;MNDAKIEIQGCNTAEDPHDSNNLSAAFSRHLYNSGKIKSYVIGHTTQSNPLINGSSTKISEQSYMWMRRVVYRNGHLILDTKDKGFLDSKIK
;
A
#
# COMPACT_ATOMS: atom_id res chain seq x y z
N MET A 1 5.86 -2.66 -22.30
CA MET A 1 6.53 -3.03 -21.03
C MET A 1 5.53 -2.77 -19.92
N ASN A 2 5.05 -3.84 -19.26
CA ASN A 2 3.91 -3.80 -18.34
C ASN A 2 4.41 -3.57 -16.91
N ASP A 3 4.65 -2.31 -16.58
CA ASP A 3 4.86 -1.88 -15.20
C ASP A 3 3.53 -1.86 -14.46
N ALA A 4 3.47 -2.47 -13.28
CA ALA A 4 2.25 -2.62 -12.49
C ALA A 4 2.26 -1.68 -11.28
N LYS A 5 1.10 -1.09 -11.03
CA LYS A 5 0.78 -0.44 -9.76
C LYS A 5 -0.15 -1.39 -9.01
N ILE A 6 0.25 -1.85 -7.83
CA ILE A 6 -0.54 -2.81 -7.06
C ILE A 6 -0.80 -2.24 -5.68
N GLU A 7 -2.07 -2.20 -5.25
CA GLU A 7 -2.46 -1.83 -3.88
C GLU A 7 -3.13 -3.04 -3.23
N ILE A 8 -2.55 -3.53 -2.13
CA ILE A 8 -3.05 -4.72 -1.43
C ILE A 8 -4.06 -4.26 -0.37
N GLN A 9 -5.34 -4.45 -0.65
CA GLN A 9 -6.44 -4.14 0.26
C GLN A 9 -6.50 -5.18 1.40
N GLY A 10 -5.80 -4.90 2.50
CA GLY A 10 -5.77 -5.77 3.66
C GLY A 10 -5.11 -5.10 4.87
N CYS A 11 -5.48 -5.58 6.06
CA CYS A 11 -4.91 -5.12 7.33
C CYS A 11 -3.40 -5.41 7.37
N ASN A 12 -2.62 -4.45 7.87
CA ASN A 12 -1.22 -4.65 8.27
C ASN A 12 -0.33 -5.25 7.15
N THR A 13 -0.66 -5.04 5.88
CA THR A 13 0.16 -5.48 4.74
C THR A 13 1.52 -4.80 4.68
N ALA A 14 1.69 -3.72 5.46
CA ALA A 14 2.92 -3.00 5.75
C ALA A 14 3.04 -2.65 7.25
N GLU A 15 2.82 -3.62 8.16
CA GLU A 15 2.74 -3.44 9.63
C GLU A 15 3.92 -2.66 10.26
N ASP A 16 5.11 -2.72 9.65
CA ASP A 16 6.26 -1.93 10.08
C ASP A 16 7.02 -1.36 8.85
N PRO A 17 6.77 -0.11 8.45
CA PRO A 17 7.19 0.41 7.14
C PRO A 17 8.68 0.43 6.86
N HIS A 18 9.46 0.55 7.93
CA HIS A 18 10.92 0.62 7.87
C HIS A 18 11.57 -0.75 7.97
N ASP A 19 10.82 -1.78 8.37
CA ASP A 19 11.23 -3.17 8.27
C ASP A 19 10.78 -3.74 6.91
N SER A 20 11.72 -4.27 6.14
CA SER A 20 11.41 -4.92 4.86
C SER A 20 10.73 -6.29 5.00
N ASN A 21 10.50 -6.76 6.23
CA ASN A 21 9.78 -7.99 6.56
C ASN A 21 8.25 -7.80 6.59
N ASN A 22 7.67 -7.33 5.48
CA ASN A 22 6.23 -7.24 5.32
C ASN A 22 5.78 -7.69 3.92
N LEU A 23 4.49 -8.00 3.77
CA LEU A 23 3.93 -8.54 2.53
C LEU A 23 4.19 -7.62 1.32
N SER A 24 3.95 -6.32 1.47
CA SER A 24 4.11 -5.37 0.37
C SER A 24 5.58 -5.21 -0.05
N ALA A 25 6.51 -5.16 0.91
CA ALA A 25 7.94 -5.14 0.64
C ALA A 25 8.38 -6.42 -0.08
N ALA A 26 8.01 -7.60 0.43
CA ALA A 26 8.35 -8.89 -0.16
C ALA A 26 7.80 -9.03 -1.59
N PHE A 27 6.54 -8.63 -1.81
CA PHE A 27 5.93 -8.73 -3.13
C PHE A 27 6.57 -7.75 -4.14
N SER A 28 6.91 -6.54 -3.71
CA SER A 28 7.62 -5.59 -4.58
C SER A 28 9.02 -6.08 -4.99
N ARG A 29 9.70 -6.83 -4.11
CA ARG A 29 10.98 -7.49 -4.41
C ARG A 29 10.79 -8.62 -5.43
N HIS A 30 9.73 -9.41 -5.30
CA HIS A 30 9.39 -10.45 -6.28
C HIS A 30 9.14 -9.87 -7.67
N LEU A 31 8.38 -8.77 -7.77
CA LEU A 31 8.14 -8.07 -9.03
C LEU A 31 9.45 -7.58 -9.66
N TYR A 32 10.32 -6.95 -8.87
CA TYR A 32 11.63 -6.48 -9.34
C TYR A 32 12.49 -7.63 -9.89
N ASN A 33 12.59 -8.74 -9.14
CA ASN A 33 13.34 -9.94 -9.54
C ASN A 33 12.77 -10.60 -10.81
N SER A 34 11.48 -10.43 -11.09
CA SER A 34 10.84 -10.88 -12.35
C SER A 34 11.04 -9.93 -13.54
N GLY A 35 11.87 -8.88 -13.39
CA GLY A 35 12.17 -7.90 -14.44
C GLY A 35 11.20 -6.71 -14.50
N LYS A 36 10.25 -6.60 -13.56
CA LYS A 36 9.27 -5.49 -13.51
C LYS A 36 9.80 -4.30 -12.71
N ILE A 37 10.97 -3.79 -13.11
CA ILE A 37 11.80 -2.87 -12.30
C ILE A 37 11.14 -1.52 -11.94
N LYS A 38 10.10 -1.08 -12.66
CA LYS A 38 9.38 0.17 -12.34
C LYS A 38 8.06 -0.07 -11.61
N SER A 39 7.71 -1.33 -11.33
CA SER A 39 6.50 -1.66 -10.57
C SER A 39 6.67 -1.31 -9.10
N TYR A 40 5.56 -1.01 -8.44
CA TYR A 40 5.53 -0.74 -7.01
C TYR A 40 4.28 -1.32 -6.36
N VAL A 41 4.40 -1.58 -5.06
CA VAL A 41 3.34 -2.17 -4.24
C VAL A 41 3.00 -1.22 -3.10
N ILE A 42 1.71 -0.95 -2.94
CA ILE A 42 1.13 -0.11 -1.90
C ILE A 42 0.53 -1.04 -0.84
N GLY A 43 0.91 -0.82 0.42
CA GLY A 43 0.39 -1.51 1.58
C GLY A 43 -0.09 -0.57 2.68
N HIS A 44 -0.66 -1.16 3.73
CA HIS A 44 -1.33 -0.46 4.82
C HIS A 44 -0.72 -0.85 6.16
N THR A 45 -0.49 0.16 7.01
CA THR A 45 0.05 0.03 8.37
C THR A 45 -1.03 -0.16 9.42
N THR A 46 -2.28 -0.05 9.01
CA THR A 46 -3.44 -0.03 9.91
C THR A 46 -4.41 -1.11 9.49
N GLN A 47 -5.28 -1.48 10.43
CA GLN A 47 -6.45 -2.29 10.16
C GLN A 47 -7.59 -1.36 9.70
N SER A 48 -8.31 -1.73 8.63
CA SER A 48 -9.64 -1.15 8.40
C SER A 48 -10.67 -2.02 9.09
N ASN A 49 -11.59 -1.38 9.81
CA ASN A 49 -12.71 -2.06 10.42
C ASN A 49 -13.98 -1.62 9.68
N PRO A 50 -14.57 -2.50 8.85
CA PRO A 50 -15.90 -2.27 8.30
C PRO A 50 -16.86 -1.97 9.43
N LEU A 51 -17.69 -0.94 9.28
CA LEU A 51 -18.68 -0.55 10.29
C LEU A 51 -18.10 -0.27 11.70
N ILE A 52 -16.88 0.28 11.82
CA ILE A 52 -16.26 0.58 13.14
C ILE A 52 -17.18 1.42 14.07
N ASN A 53 -18.06 2.24 13.49
CA ASN A 53 -19.06 3.06 14.18
C ASN A 53 -20.51 2.68 13.78
N GLY A 54 -20.74 1.43 13.36
CA GLY A 54 -22.04 0.99 12.85
C GLY A 54 -22.51 1.81 11.65
N SER A 55 -23.78 2.23 11.64
CA SER A 55 -24.38 3.06 10.59
C SER A 55 -23.78 4.46 10.45
N SER A 56 -23.02 4.92 11.46
CA SER A 56 -22.35 6.23 11.44
C SER A 56 -20.97 6.17 10.76
N THR A 57 -20.53 4.97 10.36
CA THR A 57 -19.20 4.78 9.76
C THR A 57 -19.13 5.44 8.39
N LYS A 58 -18.22 6.41 8.24
CA LYS A 58 -17.99 7.12 6.99
C LYS A 58 -17.24 6.22 5.99
N ILE A 59 -17.44 6.44 4.70
CA ILE A 59 -16.72 5.72 3.63
C ILE A 59 -15.20 5.83 3.82
N SER A 60 -14.71 6.99 4.26
CA SER A 60 -13.29 7.23 4.53
C SER A 60 -12.72 6.39 5.68
N GLU A 61 -13.57 5.85 6.55
CA GLU A 61 -13.16 5.00 7.67
C GLU A 61 -13.15 3.51 7.27
N GLN A 62 -13.72 3.16 6.11
CA GLN A 62 -13.87 1.78 5.65
C GLN A 62 -12.96 1.42 4.49
N SER A 63 -12.42 2.42 3.78
CA SER A 63 -11.55 2.23 2.63
C SER A 63 -10.11 2.59 2.97
N TYR A 64 -9.20 1.65 2.71
CA TYR A 64 -7.76 1.86 2.90
C TYR A 64 -7.19 2.99 2.03
N MET A 65 -7.86 3.34 0.93
CA MET A 65 -7.49 4.47 0.07
C MET A 65 -7.61 5.84 0.77
N TRP A 66 -8.20 5.89 1.96
CA TRP A 66 -8.36 7.08 2.78
C TRP A 66 -7.51 7.05 4.06
N MET A 67 -6.74 5.98 4.25
CA MET A 67 -5.85 5.77 5.39
C MET A 67 -4.39 6.04 5.00
N ARG A 68 -3.47 5.86 5.97
CA ARG A 68 -2.02 5.92 5.70
C ARG A 68 -1.63 4.79 4.76
N ARG A 69 -0.81 5.12 3.76
CA ARG A 69 -0.39 4.20 2.70
C ARG A 69 1.12 4.28 2.52
N VAL A 70 1.70 3.11 2.32
CA VAL A 70 3.15 2.92 2.27
C VAL A 70 3.48 2.22 0.97
N VAL A 71 4.47 2.72 0.24
CA VAL A 71 4.79 2.26 -1.11
C VAL A 71 6.19 1.70 -1.15
N TYR A 72 6.31 0.51 -1.76
CA TYR A 72 7.56 -0.21 -1.91
C TYR A 72 7.94 -0.43 -3.36
N ARG A 73 9.24 -0.34 -3.64
CA ARG A 73 9.88 -0.79 -4.88
C ARG A 73 11.12 -1.58 -4.53
N ASN A 74 11.25 -2.78 -5.10
CA ASN A 74 12.36 -3.69 -4.81
C ASN A 74 12.57 -3.99 -3.30
N GLY A 75 11.48 -4.05 -2.54
CA GLY A 75 11.52 -4.24 -1.08
C GLY A 75 11.98 -3.01 -0.28
N HIS A 76 12.18 -1.86 -0.92
CA HIS A 76 12.52 -0.61 -0.26
C HIS A 76 11.32 0.31 -0.19
N LEU A 77 11.13 0.92 0.98
CA LEU A 77 10.19 2.02 1.17
C LEU A 77 10.58 3.21 0.28
N ILE A 78 9.66 3.68 -0.56
CA ILE A 78 9.86 4.85 -1.43
C ILE A 78 8.89 5.99 -1.13
N LEU A 79 7.76 5.71 -0.47
CA LEU A 79 6.80 6.73 -0.05
C LEU A 79 6.00 6.27 1.16
N ASP A 80 5.76 7.18 2.08
CA ASP A 80 4.79 7.06 3.17
C ASP A 80 3.90 8.29 3.13
N THR A 81 2.60 8.09 2.87
CA THR A 81 1.66 9.18 2.59
C THR A 81 0.31 8.99 3.25
N LYS A 82 -0.39 10.10 3.45
CA LYS A 82 -1.81 10.17 3.86
C LYS A 82 -2.69 10.80 2.77
N ASP A 83 -2.17 10.90 1.55
CA ASP A 83 -2.97 11.28 0.39
C ASP A 83 -4.17 10.35 0.30
N LYS A 84 -5.27 10.83 -0.30
CA LYS A 84 -6.56 10.13 -0.34
C LYS A 84 -6.95 9.81 -1.78
N GLY A 85 -7.75 8.76 -1.96
CA GLY A 85 -8.22 8.36 -3.29
C GLY A 85 -7.12 7.67 -4.10
N PHE A 86 -7.27 7.60 -5.43
CA PHE A 86 -6.29 6.96 -6.29
C PHE A 86 -4.94 7.69 -6.21
N LEU A 87 -3.87 6.95 -5.90
CA LEU A 87 -2.51 7.44 -6.00
C LEU A 87 -2.11 7.42 -7.47
N ASP A 88 -2.53 8.45 -8.23
CA ASP A 88 -2.13 8.58 -9.63
C ASP A 88 -0.97 9.56 -9.85
N SER A 89 -0.06 9.10 -10.72
CA SER A 89 1.10 9.75 -11.31
C SER A 89 2.19 10.33 -10.38
N LYS A 90 3.38 9.73 -10.51
CA LYS A 90 4.70 10.15 -10.02
C LYS A 90 4.93 10.06 -8.51
N ILE A 91 4.81 8.85 -7.97
CA ILE A 91 5.75 8.44 -6.92
C ILE A 91 7.14 8.47 -7.59
N LYS A 92 7.91 9.52 -7.30
CA LYS A 92 9.23 9.78 -7.92
C LYS A 92 10.26 8.77 -7.40
#